data_AF-A0A5M3W5E6-F1
#
_entry.id   AF-A0A5M3W5E6-F1
#
_cell.length_a   1.000
_cell.length_b   1.000
_cell.length_c   1.000
_cell.angle_alpha   90.00
_cell.angle_beta   90.00
_cell.angle_gamma   90.00
#
_symmetry.space_group_name_H-M   'P 1'
#
loop_
_entity.id
_entity.type
_entity.pdbx_description
1 polymer ?
#
loop_
_entity_poly.entity_id
_entity_poly.type
_entity_poly.pdbx_seq_one_letter_code
_entity_poly.pdbx_strand_id
1 'polypeptide(L)'
;MGAMTPGVWIDVAEESAVSAVRRALTEEAVAVGLAERRVAELGIVAAEIVTNLCRHAGRGTVLVRRSGPGVEVVALDSGPGMADGVPYAADGHSTAGTLGIGLGALARLSDWTDAYSRPGGGTVYALRVGDAEPAQDAWRVAGLVRAMSGESASGDGFAVRREGPRVTIMLCDGLGHGPLAASAANAALRAFEDAPAGAPADLLTHVHKEITHTRGAAIAIAALDLAAGTLHYAGLGNIAGVLVGDRQRGLVSLPGIAGHRAVAIRAYEYPLPPRPLLVMHTDGLSQRWDLADYPGLAGRDPLVIAGALLRDRGVRRDDAGVLVAKVAS
;
A
#
# COMPACT_ATOMS: atom_id res chain seq x y z
N MET A 1 -7.86 12.30 -8.12
CA MET A 1 -8.75 11.31 -7.47
C MET A 1 -8.55 10.02 -8.23
N GLY A 2 -8.31 8.90 -7.55
CA GLY A 2 -8.16 7.63 -8.25
C GLY A 2 -7.87 6.47 -7.32
N ALA A 3 -8.70 5.44 -7.41
CA ALA A 3 -8.42 4.11 -6.96
C ALA A 3 -7.08 3.68 -7.56
N MET A 4 -6.15 3.22 -6.72
CA MET A 4 -4.95 2.61 -7.23
C MET A 4 -5.32 1.34 -7.98
N THR A 5 -4.77 1.16 -9.18
CA THR A 5 -5.04 -0.01 -10.02
C THR A 5 -4.57 -1.27 -9.28
N PRO A 6 -5.40 -2.34 -9.23
CA PRO A 6 -4.96 -3.63 -8.70
C PRO A 6 -3.69 -4.07 -9.42
N GLY A 7 -2.69 -4.52 -8.67
CA GLY A 7 -1.43 -5.00 -9.23
C GLY A 7 -1.37 -6.52 -9.33
N VAL A 8 -0.38 -6.99 -10.09
CA VAL A 8 -0.06 -8.41 -10.19
C VAL A 8 1.07 -8.74 -9.22
N TRP A 9 0.82 -9.70 -8.33
CA TRP A 9 1.84 -10.30 -7.47
C TRP A 9 2.46 -11.51 -8.15
N ILE A 10 3.78 -11.58 -8.16
CA ILE A 10 4.56 -12.63 -8.79
C ILE A 10 5.48 -13.23 -7.72
N ASP A 11 5.31 -14.52 -7.43
CA ASP A 11 6.25 -15.27 -6.60
C ASP A 11 7.56 -15.48 -7.37
N VAL A 12 8.69 -15.15 -6.75
CA VAL A 12 10.04 -15.28 -7.31
C VAL A 12 10.81 -16.29 -6.48
N ALA A 13 10.92 -17.52 -6.99
CA ALA A 13 11.70 -18.59 -6.38
C ALA A 13 12.96 -18.93 -7.19
N GLU A 14 12.98 -18.64 -8.49
CA GLU A 14 14.05 -18.98 -9.42
C GLU A 14 14.24 -17.87 -10.46
N GLU A 15 15.41 -17.82 -11.09
CA GLU A 15 15.74 -16.79 -12.10
C GLU A 15 14.81 -16.84 -13.33
N SER A 16 14.11 -17.97 -13.56
CA SER A 16 13.10 -18.09 -14.62
C SER A 16 11.93 -17.10 -14.48
N ALA A 17 11.68 -16.60 -13.26
CA ALA A 17 10.66 -15.59 -12.96
C ALA A 17 10.93 -14.23 -13.63
N VAL A 18 12.16 -13.95 -14.11
CA VAL A 18 12.48 -12.73 -14.89
C VAL A 18 11.50 -12.52 -16.03
N SER A 19 11.11 -13.58 -16.74
CA SER A 19 10.20 -13.48 -17.88
C SER A 19 8.80 -13.02 -17.46
N ALA A 20 8.30 -13.49 -16.31
CA ALA A 20 7.00 -13.11 -15.78
C ALA A 20 6.98 -11.65 -15.28
N VAL A 21 8.00 -11.25 -14.51
CA VAL A 21 8.14 -9.87 -14.01
C VAL A 21 8.32 -8.89 -15.15
N ARG A 22 9.17 -9.21 -16.13
CA ARG A 22 9.35 -8.37 -17.33
C ARG A 22 8.06 -8.22 -18.12
N ARG A 23 7.32 -9.30 -18.34
CA ARG A 23 6.05 -9.25 -19.07
C ARG A 23 5.06 -8.33 -18.37
N ALA A 24 4.85 -8.49 -17.06
CA ALA A 24 3.96 -7.62 -16.29
C ALA A 24 4.39 -6.14 -16.36
N LEU A 25 5.70 -5.88 -16.22
CA LEU A 25 6.24 -4.52 -16.35
C LEU A 25 5.99 -3.90 -17.72
N THR A 26 6.23 -4.66 -18.80
CA THR A 26 6.00 -4.20 -20.17
C THR A 26 4.50 -3.96 -20.41
N GLU A 27 3.63 -4.88 -20.00
CA GLU A 27 2.19 -4.76 -20.15
C GLU A 27 1.67 -3.49 -19.46
N GLU A 28 2.05 -3.25 -18.20
CA GLU A 28 1.61 -2.06 -17.47
C GLU A 28 2.23 -0.77 -18.04
N ALA A 29 3.51 -0.80 -18.43
CA ALA A 29 4.19 0.35 -19.00
C ALA A 29 3.62 0.80 -20.35
N VAL A 30 3.26 -0.16 -21.21
CA VAL A 30 2.57 0.12 -22.47
C VAL A 30 1.16 0.65 -22.19
N ALA A 31 0.45 0.09 -21.21
CA ALA A 31 -0.90 0.53 -20.86
C ALA A 31 -0.96 1.98 -20.36
N VAL A 32 0.09 2.47 -19.67
CA VAL A 32 0.20 3.88 -19.25
C VAL A 32 0.87 4.79 -20.29
N GLY A 33 1.32 4.23 -21.43
CA GLY A 33 1.88 5.01 -22.54
C GLY A 33 3.35 5.43 -22.36
N LEU A 34 4.16 4.66 -21.63
CA LEU A 34 5.61 4.94 -21.54
C LEU A 34 6.30 4.82 -22.90
N ALA A 35 7.28 5.69 -23.12
CA ALA A 35 8.10 5.66 -24.34
C ALA A 35 8.82 4.30 -24.51
N GLU A 36 8.96 3.83 -25.75
CA GLU A 36 9.56 2.53 -26.06
C GLU A 36 10.93 2.31 -25.40
N ARG A 37 11.76 3.36 -25.32
CA ARG A 37 13.03 3.32 -24.60
C ARG A 37 12.86 2.96 -23.12
N ARG A 38 11.90 3.58 -22.42
CA ARG A 38 11.61 3.30 -21.00
C ARG A 38 11.06 1.89 -20.83
N VAL A 39 10.21 1.43 -21.75
CA VAL A 39 9.71 0.04 -21.76
C VAL A 39 10.85 -0.97 -21.91
N ALA A 40 11.84 -0.69 -22.78
CA ALA A 40 13.01 -1.54 -22.95
C ALA A 40 13.91 -1.57 -21.68
N GLU A 41 14.10 -0.44 -21.02
CA GLU A 41 14.86 -0.32 -19.76
C GLU A 41 14.24 -1.14 -18.62
N LEU A 42 12.92 -1.33 -18.60
CA LEU A 42 12.24 -2.18 -17.62
C LEU A 42 12.66 -3.65 -17.69
N GLY A 43 13.19 -4.11 -18.83
CA GLY A 43 13.80 -5.45 -18.93
C GLY A 43 15.01 -5.61 -18.02
N ILE A 44 15.83 -4.57 -17.89
CA ILE A 44 16.99 -4.56 -16.97
C ILE A 44 16.48 -4.51 -15.53
N VAL A 45 15.50 -3.66 -15.24
CA VAL A 45 14.87 -3.56 -13.92
C VAL A 45 14.35 -4.93 -13.45
N ALA A 46 13.62 -5.64 -14.31
CA ALA A 46 13.10 -6.98 -14.01
C ALA A 46 14.25 -7.97 -13.69
N ALA A 47 15.31 -7.97 -14.50
CA ALA A 47 16.45 -8.87 -14.32
C ALA A 47 17.18 -8.61 -13.00
N GLU A 48 17.43 -7.35 -12.65
CA GLU A 48 18.11 -6.97 -11.42
C GLU A 48 17.28 -7.29 -10.17
N ILE A 49 15.96 -7.02 -10.19
CA ILE A 49 15.07 -7.38 -9.06
C ILE A 49 15.08 -8.88 -8.82
N VAL A 50 14.85 -9.69 -9.85
CA VAL A 50 14.77 -11.14 -9.71
C VAL A 50 16.13 -11.72 -9.32
N THR A 51 17.22 -11.25 -9.91
CA THR A 51 18.58 -11.67 -9.55
C THR A 51 18.86 -11.38 -8.07
N ASN A 52 18.50 -10.20 -7.58
CA ASN A 52 18.69 -9.85 -6.17
C ASN A 52 17.88 -10.76 -5.24
N LEU A 53 16.61 -11.02 -5.58
CA LEU A 53 15.76 -11.91 -4.80
C LEU A 53 16.31 -13.34 -4.76
N CYS A 54 16.69 -13.90 -5.91
CA CYS A 54 17.20 -15.27 -5.98
C CYS A 54 18.58 -15.42 -5.32
N ARG A 55 19.52 -14.51 -5.58
CA ARG A 55 20.91 -14.66 -5.12
C ARG A 55 21.14 -14.24 -3.67
N HIS A 56 20.38 -13.27 -3.18
CA HIS A 56 20.61 -12.71 -1.84
C HIS A 56 19.53 -13.12 -0.82
N ALA A 57 18.30 -13.37 -1.26
CA ALA A 57 17.21 -13.77 -0.37
C ALA A 57 16.72 -15.21 -0.56
N GLY A 58 17.13 -15.89 -1.63
CA GLY A 58 16.67 -17.23 -2.02
C GLY A 58 15.26 -17.27 -2.59
N ARG A 59 14.37 -16.38 -2.15
CA ARG A 59 13.02 -16.18 -2.70
C ARG A 59 12.48 -14.80 -2.34
N GLY A 60 11.43 -14.39 -3.04
CA GLY A 60 10.64 -13.21 -2.68
C GLY A 60 9.35 -13.12 -3.48
N THR A 61 8.73 -11.95 -3.44
CA THR A 61 7.54 -11.62 -4.22
C THR A 61 7.68 -10.23 -4.81
N VAL A 62 7.19 -10.05 -6.04
CA VAL A 62 7.20 -8.76 -6.73
C VAL A 62 5.77 -8.37 -7.06
N LEU A 63 5.35 -7.18 -6.61
CA LEU A 63 4.16 -6.50 -7.10
C LEU A 63 4.53 -5.62 -8.29
N VAL A 64 3.75 -5.69 -9.36
CA VAL A 64 3.78 -4.73 -10.47
C VAL A 64 2.39 -4.13 -10.63
N ARG A 65 2.30 -2.79 -10.68
CA ARG A 65 1.04 -2.08 -10.95
C ARG A 65 1.25 -0.75 -11.65
N ARG A 66 0.17 -0.15 -12.14
CA ARG A 66 0.16 1.25 -12.59
C ARG A 66 0.20 2.19 -11.40
N SER A 67 0.91 3.30 -11.56
CA SER A 67 0.92 4.43 -10.63
C SER A 67 0.90 5.71 -11.43
N GLY A 68 -0.28 6.34 -11.53
CA GLY A 68 -0.46 7.54 -12.35
C GLY A 68 -0.04 7.29 -13.81
N PRO A 69 0.86 8.12 -14.38
CA PRO A 69 1.39 7.93 -15.74
C PRO A 69 2.52 6.88 -15.82
N GLY A 70 2.87 6.23 -14.72
CA GLY A 70 3.99 5.30 -14.62
C GLY A 70 3.62 3.91 -14.13
N VAL A 71 4.66 3.12 -13.87
CA VAL A 71 4.60 1.80 -13.24
C VAL A 71 5.29 1.84 -11.89
N GLU A 72 4.72 1.15 -10.92
CA GLU A 72 5.26 0.96 -9.58
C GLU A 72 5.58 -0.51 -9.36
N VAL A 73 6.75 -0.76 -8.77
CA VAL A 73 7.21 -2.10 -8.41
C VAL A 73 7.54 -2.14 -6.93
N VAL A 74 7.09 -3.19 -6.26
CA VAL A 74 7.45 -3.48 -4.86
C VAL A 74 7.98 -4.90 -4.77
N ALA A 75 9.26 -5.05 -4.45
CA ALA A 75 9.90 -6.32 -4.17
C ALA A 75 9.98 -6.55 -2.66
N LEU A 76 9.53 -7.72 -2.21
CA LEU A 76 9.53 -8.14 -0.82
C LEU A 76 10.29 -9.45 -0.67
N ASP A 77 11.17 -9.54 0.31
CA ASP A 77 11.80 -10.79 0.73
C ASP A 77 11.92 -10.89 2.25
N SER A 78 11.99 -12.14 2.72
CA SER A 78 12.24 -12.50 4.13
C SER A 78 13.63 -13.13 4.30
N GLY A 79 14.59 -12.75 3.44
CA GLY A 79 15.95 -13.24 3.47
C GLY A 79 16.77 -12.65 4.63
N PRO A 80 18.11 -12.73 4.55
CA PRO A 80 19.00 -12.26 5.63
C PRO A 80 18.94 -10.75 5.85
N GLY A 81 18.40 -9.99 4.89
CA GLY A 81 18.40 -8.53 4.88
C GLY A 81 19.82 -7.93 4.86
N MET A 82 19.90 -6.62 5.04
CA MET A 82 21.14 -5.85 4.98
C MET A 82 21.39 -5.13 6.31
N ALA A 83 22.67 -4.94 6.65
CA ALA A 83 23.08 -4.20 7.84
C ALA A 83 22.81 -2.70 7.72
N ASP A 84 22.72 -2.03 8.88
CA ASP A 84 22.56 -0.58 8.97
C ASP A 84 23.71 0.14 8.27
N GLY A 85 23.39 1.19 7.49
CA GLY A 85 24.38 2.00 6.77
C GLY A 85 24.39 1.86 5.24
N VAL A 86 23.59 0.95 4.67
CA VAL A 86 23.29 1.02 3.22
C VAL A 86 22.37 2.22 2.98
N PRO A 87 22.76 3.23 2.19
CA PRO A 87 21.93 4.40 1.94
C PRO A 87 20.65 3.99 1.20
N TYR A 88 19.55 3.88 1.92
CA TYR A 88 18.22 3.85 1.33
C TYR A 88 17.79 5.32 1.19
N ALA A 89 17.70 5.82 -0.04
CA ALA A 89 17.47 7.23 -0.32
C ALA A 89 16.23 7.73 0.44
N ALA A 90 16.46 8.57 1.46
CA ALA A 90 15.37 9.19 2.23
C ALA A 90 14.74 10.37 1.47
N ASP A 91 15.50 10.98 0.53
CA ASP A 91 15.17 12.29 -0.03
C ASP A 91 14.67 12.24 -1.48
N GLY A 92 14.21 11.07 -1.95
CA GLY A 92 13.65 10.90 -3.30
C GLY A 92 14.64 11.15 -4.45
N HIS A 93 15.90 11.48 -4.15
CA HIS A 93 16.98 11.67 -5.10
C HIS A 93 18.20 10.84 -4.66
N SER A 94 18.74 10.07 -5.61
CA SER A 94 19.84 9.13 -5.39
C SER A 94 21.14 9.88 -5.06
N THR A 95 21.59 9.81 -3.80
CA THR A 95 23.01 9.98 -3.49
C THR A 95 23.68 8.62 -3.64
N ALA A 96 24.50 8.47 -4.68
CA ALA A 96 25.15 7.26 -5.16
C ALA A 96 26.21 6.65 -4.20
N GLY A 97 25.88 6.42 -2.94
CA GLY A 97 26.75 5.77 -1.96
C GLY A 97 26.53 4.25 -1.89
N THR A 98 27.59 3.47 -2.17
CA THR A 98 27.81 2.05 -1.77
C THR A 98 26.78 0.97 -2.09
N LEU A 99 25.69 1.27 -2.79
CA LEU A 99 24.79 0.23 -3.30
C LEU A 99 25.53 -0.67 -4.30
N GLY A 100 25.37 -1.99 -4.17
CA GLY A 100 25.91 -2.95 -5.15
C GLY A 100 25.45 -2.61 -6.57
N ILE A 101 26.19 -3.07 -7.59
CA ILE A 101 26.00 -2.68 -9.00
C ILE A 101 24.53 -2.78 -9.44
N GLY A 102 23.81 -3.82 -9.01
CA GLY A 102 22.41 -4.05 -9.35
C GLY A 102 21.44 -3.04 -8.74
N LEU A 103 21.51 -2.77 -7.43
CA LEU A 103 20.67 -1.74 -6.79
C LEU A 103 21.01 -0.33 -7.33
N GLY A 104 22.28 -0.07 -7.64
CA GLY A 104 22.68 1.16 -8.30
C GLY A 104 22.08 1.31 -9.71
N ALA A 105 21.95 0.21 -10.46
CA ALA A 105 21.27 0.21 -11.75
C ALA A 105 19.77 0.48 -11.60
N LEU A 106 19.10 -0.15 -10.64
CA LEU A 106 17.69 0.11 -10.33
C LEU A 106 17.44 1.59 -10.01
N ALA A 107 18.28 2.19 -9.16
CA ALA A 107 18.17 3.61 -8.81
C ALA A 107 18.37 4.55 -10.02
N ARG A 108 19.27 4.20 -10.97
CA ARG A 108 19.49 5.02 -12.17
C ARG A 108 18.37 4.90 -13.22
N LEU A 109 17.73 3.74 -13.29
CA LEU A 109 16.67 3.47 -14.27
C LEU A 109 15.28 3.89 -13.78
N SER A 110 15.14 4.16 -12.48
CA SER A 110 13.89 4.57 -11.86
C SER A 110 13.86 6.07 -11.63
N ASP A 111 12.66 6.66 -11.65
CA ASP A 111 12.46 8.07 -11.32
C ASP A 111 12.32 8.28 -9.81
N TRP A 112 11.93 7.22 -9.09
CA TRP A 112 11.89 7.19 -7.63
C TRP A 112 12.21 5.79 -7.10
N THR A 113 12.88 5.72 -5.94
CA THR A 113 13.12 4.49 -5.19
C THR A 113 13.12 4.76 -3.69
N ASP A 114 12.65 3.81 -2.90
CA ASP A 114 12.91 3.74 -1.45
C ASP A 114 13.00 2.28 -1.02
N ALA A 115 13.64 2.03 0.12
CA ALA A 115 13.84 0.68 0.61
C ALA A 115 13.99 0.63 2.12
N TYR A 116 13.70 -0.54 2.65
CA TYR A 116 13.86 -0.86 4.04
C TYR A 116 14.35 -2.30 4.18
N SER A 117 15.48 -2.46 4.87
CA SER A 117 16.03 -3.78 5.16
C SER A 117 16.58 -3.79 6.58
N ARG A 118 16.63 -4.99 7.16
CA ARG A 118 17.17 -5.22 8.50
C ARG A 118 17.84 -6.58 8.57
N PRO A 119 18.92 -6.73 9.34
CA PRO A 119 19.51 -8.04 9.58
C PRO A 119 18.48 -9.03 10.12
N GLY A 120 18.35 -10.19 9.47
CA GLY A 120 17.45 -11.27 9.83
C GLY A 120 15.97 -11.02 9.57
N GLY A 121 15.60 -9.87 8.99
CA GLY A 121 14.20 -9.53 8.71
C GLY A 121 13.92 -9.13 7.28
N GLY A 122 14.78 -9.53 6.33
CA GLY A 122 14.58 -9.35 4.89
C GLY A 122 14.54 -7.90 4.40
N THR A 123 14.19 -7.72 3.11
CA THR A 123 14.15 -6.41 2.44
C THR A 123 12.78 -6.10 1.83
N VAL A 124 12.45 -4.81 1.81
CA VAL A 124 11.41 -4.19 1.00
C VAL A 124 12.12 -3.20 0.09
N TYR A 125 11.94 -3.32 -1.21
CA TYR A 125 12.47 -2.38 -2.20
C TYR A 125 11.35 -1.92 -3.11
N ALA A 126 11.13 -0.61 -3.18
CA ALA A 126 10.10 -0.02 -4.02
C ALA A 126 10.72 0.92 -5.03
N LEU A 127 10.17 0.94 -6.25
CA LEU A 127 10.58 1.86 -7.29
C LEU A 127 9.41 2.28 -8.17
N ARG A 128 9.57 3.41 -8.87
CA ARG A 128 8.64 3.88 -9.88
C ARG A 128 9.37 4.34 -11.14
N VAL A 129 8.75 4.07 -12.29
CA VAL A 129 9.25 4.42 -13.63
C VAL A 129 8.11 5.10 -14.38
N GLY A 130 8.37 6.27 -14.94
CA GLY A 130 7.39 7.11 -15.62
C GLY A 130 6.55 7.99 -14.68
N ASP A 131 6.88 8.03 -13.39
CA ASP A 131 6.20 8.90 -12.45
C ASP A 131 6.65 10.35 -12.70
N ALA A 132 5.69 11.24 -12.92
CA ALA A 132 5.93 12.67 -12.75
C ALA A 132 6.22 12.91 -11.26
N GLU A 133 7.05 13.91 -10.93
CA GLU A 133 7.32 14.27 -9.54
C GLU A 133 6.04 14.18 -8.70
N PRO A 134 6.08 13.53 -7.52
CA PRO A 134 4.90 13.47 -6.67
C PRO A 134 4.40 14.90 -6.49
N ALA A 135 3.10 15.12 -6.77
CA ALA A 135 2.46 16.36 -6.43
C ALA A 135 2.88 16.75 -5.01
N GLN A 136 3.16 18.04 -4.77
CA GLN A 136 3.54 18.58 -3.46
C GLN A 136 2.35 18.49 -2.49
N ASP A 137 1.86 17.28 -2.27
CA ASP A 137 0.77 16.94 -1.40
C ASP A 137 1.32 16.96 0.02
N ALA A 138 0.60 17.65 0.91
CA ALA A 138 0.92 17.64 2.33
C ALA A 138 0.89 16.21 2.93
N TRP A 139 0.10 15.32 2.32
CA TRP A 139 -0.03 13.92 2.71
C TRP A 139 0.53 12.97 1.65
N ARG A 140 1.44 12.10 2.10
CA ARG A 140 1.88 10.91 1.36
C ARG A 140 1.01 9.74 1.79
N VAL A 141 0.40 9.06 0.82
CA VAL A 141 -0.47 7.91 1.06
C VAL A 141 -0.10 6.80 0.09
N ALA A 142 0.05 5.58 0.60
CA ALA A 142 0.20 4.38 -0.22
C ALA A 142 -0.42 3.18 0.48
N GLY A 143 -0.93 2.24 -0.31
CA GLY A 143 -1.45 0.98 0.20
C GLY A 143 -1.05 -0.20 -0.67
N LEU A 144 -1.12 -1.38 -0.09
CA LEU A 144 -0.88 -2.67 -0.73
C LEU A 144 -2.04 -3.60 -0.39
N VAL A 145 -2.53 -4.32 -1.39
CA VAL A 145 -3.49 -5.42 -1.23
C VAL A 145 -2.92 -6.66 -1.88
N ARG A 146 -3.10 -7.82 -1.26
CA ARG A 146 -2.62 -9.10 -1.74
C ARG A 146 -3.73 -10.13 -1.64
N ALA A 147 -3.95 -10.84 -2.74
CA ALA A 147 -4.91 -11.92 -2.78
C ALA A 147 -4.51 -13.08 -1.86
N MET A 148 -5.50 -13.76 -1.27
CA MET A 148 -5.31 -15.07 -0.65
C MET A 148 -4.59 -16.03 -1.62
N SER A 149 -3.72 -16.88 -1.09
CA SER A 149 -2.96 -17.80 -1.95
C SER A 149 -3.90 -18.75 -2.71
N GLY A 150 -3.78 -18.75 -4.04
CA GLY A 150 -4.64 -19.54 -4.93
C GLY A 150 -5.81 -18.75 -5.54
N GLU A 151 -6.08 -17.54 -5.03
CA GLU A 151 -7.09 -16.65 -5.60
C GLU A 151 -6.50 -15.72 -6.67
N SER A 152 -7.32 -15.37 -7.66
CA SER A 152 -6.95 -14.48 -8.75
C SER A 152 -7.22 -13.00 -8.47
N ALA A 153 -8.01 -12.70 -7.44
CA ALA A 153 -8.40 -11.35 -7.06
C ALA A 153 -8.54 -11.25 -5.54
N SER A 154 -8.11 -10.12 -4.98
CA SER A 154 -8.24 -9.86 -3.54
C SER A 154 -9.60 -9.28 -3.19
N GLY A 155 -10.19 -9.76 -2.10
CA GLY A 155 -11.31 -9.13 -1.41
C GLY A 155 -10.99 -7.79 -0.78
N ASP A 156 -9.72 -7.43 -0.64
CA ASP A 156 -9.30 -6.17 -0.03
C ASP A 156 -9.15 -5.04 -1.06
N GLY A 157 -9.45 -3.81 -0.64
CA GLY A 157 -9.35 -2.64 -1.49
C GLY A 157 -9.14 -1.34 -0.71
N PHE A 158 -8.48 -0.36 -1.32
CA PHE A 158 -8.38 0.99 -0.75
C PHE A 158 -8.58 2.09 -1.79
N ALA A 159 -8.98 3.27 -1.32
CA ALA A 159 -9.15 4.47 -2.15
C ALA A 159 -8.68 5.73 -1.42
N VAL A 160 -8.29 6.75 -2.19
CA VAL A 160 -7.76 8.02 -1.67
C VAL A 160 -8.41 9.19 -2.38
N ARG A 161 -9.03 10.08 -1.60
CA ARG A 161 -9.56 11.37 -2.02
C ARG A 161 -8.69 12.49 -1.44
N ARG A 162 -8.25 13.40 -2.30
CA ARG A 162 -7.45 14.57 -1.93
C ARG A 162 -8.29 15.81 -2.14
N GLU A 163 -8.47 16.60 -1.09
CA GLU A 163 -9.31 17.79 -1.05
C GLU A 163 -8.48 18.94 -0.44
N GLY A 164 -7.62 19.56 -1.26
CA GLY A 164 -6.66 20.56 -0.78
C GLY A 164 -5.68 19.96 0.25
N PRO A 165 -5.55 20.55 1.46
CA PRO A 165 -4.65 20.04 2.50
C PRO A 165 -5.20 18.82 3.25
N ARG A 166 -6.45 18.44 3.01
CA ARG A 166 -7.11 17.27 3.61
C ARG A 166 -6.95 16.06 2.70
N VAL A 167 -6.69 14.91 3.31
CA VAL A 167 -6.78 13.61 2.64
C VAL A 167 -7.82 12.75 3.33
N THR A 168 -8.68 12.12 2.55
CA THR A 168 -9.66 11.14 3.02
C THR A 168 -9.33 9.80 2.39
N ILE A 169 -9.07 8.80 3.22
CA ILE A 169 -8.67 7.46 2.79
C ILE A 169 -9.70 6.43 3.25
N MET A 170 -9.89 5.40 2.45
CA MET A 170 -10.74 4.25 2.78
C MET A 170 -9.94 2.96 2.59
N LEU A 171 -10.12 2.01 3.52
CA LEU A 171 -9.73 0.61 3.37
C LEU A 171 -10.97 -0.25 3.60
N CYS A 172 -11.14 -1.28 2.78
CA CYS A 172 -12.22 -2.25 2.89
C CYS A 172 -11.74 -3.69 2.65
N ASP A 173 -12.54 -4.61 3.19
CA ASP A 173 -12.42 -6.06 3.06
C ASP A 173 -13.83 -6.59 2.68
N GLY A 174 -13.97 -7.06 1.45
CA GLY A 174 -15.19 -7.62 0.91
C GLY A 174 -15.43 -9.03 1.43
N LEU A 175 -16.66 -9.36 1.82
CA LEU A 175 -16.94 -10.63 2.50
C LEU A 175 -16.56 -11.88 1.69
N GLY A 176 -15.67 -12.69 2.27
CA GLY A 176 -15.16 -13.94 1.72
C GLY A 176 -13.79 -13.73 1.08
N HIS A 177 -13.48 -14.49 0.04
CA HIS A 177 -12.26 -14.33 -0.75
C HIS A 177 -12.57 -14.49 -2.25
N GLY A 178 -11.59 -14.14 -3.09
CA GLY A 178 -11.66 -14.33 -4.52
C GLY A 178 -12.58 -13.34 -5.24
N PRO A 179 -13.00 -13.65 -6.49
CA PRO A 179 -13.65 -12.67 -7.37
C PRO A 179 -14.94 -12.03 -6.83
N LEU A 180 -15.71 -12.75 -5.99
CA LEU A 180 -16.95 -12.23 -5.43
C LEU A 180 -16.71 -11.25 -4.27
N ALA A 181 -15.69 -11.52 -3.43
CA ALA A 181 -15.23 -10.58 -2.41
C ALA A 181 -14.65 -9.32 -3.08
N ALA A 182 -13.80 -9.52 -4.10
CA ALA A 182 -13.24 -8.43 -4.90
C ALA A 182 -14.32 -7.55 -5.53
N SER A 183 -15.42 -8.15 -6.02
CA SER A 183 -16.55 -7.42 -6.57
C SER A 183 -17.22 -6.52 -5.51
N ALA A 184 -17.44 -7.02 -4.29
CA ALA A 184 -18.00 -6.24 -3.19
C ALA A 184 -17.08 -5.09 -2.76
N ALA A 185 -15.78 -5.33 -2.64
CA ALA A 185 -14.81 -4.29 -2.35
C ALA A 185 -14.75 -3.22 -3.45
N ASN A 186 -14.69 -3.63 -4.71
CA ASN A 186 -14.70 -2.69 -5.84
C ASN A 186 -15.97 -1.84 -5.90
N ALA A 187 -17.14 -2.40 -5.57
CA ALA A 187 -18.37 -1.63 -5.46
C ALA A 187 -18.29 -0.60 -4.32
N ALA A 188 -17.71 -0.97 -3.17
CA ALA A 188 -17.49 -0.06 -2.06
C ALA A 188 -16.53 1.08 -2.42
N LEU A 189 -15.42 0.77 -3.11
CA LEU A 189 -14.46 1.76 -3.58
C LEU A 189 -15.12 2.78 -4.51
N ARG A 190 -15.88 2.32 -5.51
CA ARG A 190 -16.61 3.22 -6.43
C ARG A 190 -17.61 4.10 -5.68
N ALA A 191 -18.43 3.52 -4.80
CA ALA A 191 -19.37 4.28 -4.00
C ALA A 191 -18.67 5.35 -3.14
N PHE A 192 -17.48 5.07 -2.60
CA PHE A 192 -16.70 6.04 -1.83
C PHE A 192 -16.15 7.19 -2.69
N GLU A 193 -15.70 6.88 -3.90
CA GLU A 193 -15.22 7.87 -4.87
C GLU A 193 -16.33 8.77 -5.39
N ASP A 194 -17.51 8.19 -5.66
CA ASP A 194 -18.69 8.89 -6.17
C ASP A 194 -19.45 9.66 -5.06
N ALA A 195 -19.17 9.36 -3.79
CA ALA A 195 -19.82 10.00 -2.65
C ALA A 195 -19.55 11.52 -2.60
N PRO A 196 -20.54 12.36 -2.28
CA PRO A 196 -20.33 13.78 -1.98
C PRO A 196 -19.26 13.98 -0.89
N ALA A 197 -18.52 15.09 -0.95
CA ALA A 197 -17.62 15.47 0.14
C ALA A 197 -18.39 15.58 1.46
N GLY A 198 -17.82 15.02 2.53
CA GLY A 198 -18.51 14.89 3.81
C GLY A 198 -17.63 14.28 4.89
N ALA A 199 -18.18 14.14 6.10
CA ALA A 199 -17.47 13.51 7.20
C ALA A 199 -17.36 11.98 6.97
N PRO A 200 -16.38 11.29 7.57
CA PRO A 200 -16.22 9.84 7.42
C PRO A 200 -17.48 9.01 7.70
N ALA A 201 -18.30 9.42 8.67
CA ALA A 201 -19.56 8.73 8.97
C ALA A 201 -20.60 8.88 7.84
N ASP A 202 -20.66 10.04 7.19
CA ASP A 202 -21.57 10.29 6.08
C ASP A 202 -21.14 9.51 4.84
N LEU A 203 -19.83 9.51 4.55
CA LEU A 203 -19.23 8.72 3.48
C LEU A 203 -19.49 7.21 3.70
N LEU A 204 -19.27 6.71 4.92
CA LEU A 204 -19.52 5.31 5.25
C LEU A 204 -21.01 4.96 5.17
N THR A 205 -21.90 5.89 5.54
CA THR A 205 -23.36 5.74 5.40
C THR A 205 -23.77 5.68 3.93
N HIS A 206 -23.15 6.49 3.07
CA HIS A 206 -23.37 6.45 1.64
C HIS A 206 -22.93 5.09 1.07
N VAL A 207 -21.68 4.68 1.32
CA VAL A 207 -21.16 3.38 0.85
C VAL A 207 -22.03 2.22 1.32
N HIS A 208 -22.44 2.23 2.60
CA HIS A 208 -23.33 1.20 3.16
C HIS A 208 -24.62 1.02 2.36
N LYS A 209 -25.23 2.11 1.87
CA LYS A 209 -26.47 2.05 1.09
C LYS A 209 -26.23 1.55 -0.33
N GLU A 210 -25.17 2.02 -0.97
CA GLU A 210 -24.87 1.70 -2.37
C GLU A 210 -24.50 0.24 -2.58
N ILE A 211 -23.81 -0.40 -1.62
CA ILE A 211 -23.33 -1.79 -1.78
C ILE A 211 -24.29 -2.87 -1.28
N THR A 212 -25.55 -2.53 -1.00
CA THR A 212 -26.57 -3.47 -0.47
C THR A 212 -26.84 -4.69 -1.37
N HIS A 213 -26.53 -4.59 -2.66
CA HIS A 213 -26.67 -5.65 -3.65
C HIS A 213 -25.45 -6.59 -3.72
N THR A 214 -24.42 -6.35 -2.92
CA THR A 214 -23.17 -7.15 -2.89
C THR A 214 -23.18 -8.15 -1.73
N ARG A 215 -22.04 -8.83 -1.48
CA ARG A 215 -21.82 -9.62 -0.26
C ARG A 215 -21.56 -8.76 0.99
N GLY A 216 -21.46 -7.45 0.82
CA GLY A 216 -21.06 -6.51 1.85
C GLY A 216 -19.55 -6.50 2.09
N ALA A 217 -19.12 -5.58 2.95
CA ALA A 217 -17.72 -5.39 3.30
C ALA A 217 -17.54 -4.86 4.73
N ALA A 218 -16.41 -5.18 5.35
CA ALA A 218 -15.87 -4.37 6.44
C ALA A 218 -15.17 -3.15 5.86
N ILE A 219 -15.37 -1.97 6.44
CA ILE A 219 -14.89 -0.69 5.89
C ILE A 219 -14.42 0.22 7.01
N ALA A 220 -13.31 0.92 6.79
CA ALA A 220 -12.95 2.07 7.57
C ALA A 220 -12.56 3.26 6.69
N ILE A 221 -12.98 4.45 7.11
CA ILE A 221 -12.71 5.72 6.46
C ILE A 221 -12.03 6.66 7.46
N ALA A 222 -10.91 7.25 7.07
CA ALA A 222 -10.19 8.26 7.85
C ALA A 222 -10.05 9.54 7.04
N ALA A 223 -10.45 10.68 7.62
CA ALA A 223 -10.18 12.01 7.09
C ALA A 223 -9.12 12.69 7.97
N LEU A 224 -7.97 13.04 7.36
CA LEU A 224 -6.85 13.66 8.04
C LEU A 224 -6.71 15.12 7.61
N ASP A 225 -6.68 16.02 8.59
CA ASP A 225 -6.67 17.46 8.39
C ASP A 225 -5.54 18.11 9.19
N LEU A 226 -4.47 18.50 8.50
CA LEU A 226 -3.31 19.12 9.14
C LEU A 226 -3.60 20.53 9.64
N ALA A 227 -4.48 21.26 8.95
CA ALA A 227 -4.82 22.63 9.34
C ALA A 227 -5.65 22.63 10.63
N ALA A 228 -6.57 21.67 10.77
CA ALA A 228 -7.33 21.47 11.99
C ALA A 228 -6.55 20.72 13.09
N GLY A 229 -5.49 20.00 12.73
CA GLY A 229 -4.73 19.16 13.66
C GLY A 229 -5.51 17.93 14.13
N THR A 230 -6.46 17.44 13.33
CA THR A 230 -7.39 16.37 13.71
C THR A 230 -7.51 15.28 12.66
N LEU A 231 -7.82 14.08 13.13
CA LEU A 231 -8.21 12.91 12.36
C LEU A 231 -9.62 12.53 12.76
N HIS A 232 -10.52 12.42 11.78
CA HIS A 232 -11.83 11.84 11.96
C HIS A 232 -11.85 10.42 11.38
N TYR A 233 -12.39 9.46 12.13
CA TYR A 233 -12.40 8.05 11.74
C TYR A 233 -13.77 7.42 11.95
N ALA A 234 -14.28 6.73 10.94
CA ALA A 234 -15.46 5.89 11.03
C ALA A 234 -15.11 4.48 10.52
N GLY A 235 -15.23 3.48 11.39
CA GLY A 235 -15.02 2.07 11.04
C GLY A 235 -16.27 1.24 11.30
N LEU A 236 -16.57 0.32 10.39
CA LEU A 236 -17.62 -0.69 10.49
C LEU A 236 -17.04 -2.05 10.11
N GLY A 237 -16.92 -2.96 11.08
CA GLY A 237 -16.31 -4.27 10.92
C GLY A 237 -14.97 -4.40 11.65
N ASN A 238 -14.09 -5.20 11.08
CA ASN A 238 -12.80 -5.67 11.62
C ASN A 238 -11.58 -4.90 11.10
N ILE A 239 -11.75 -3.85 10.28
CA ILE A 239 -10.63 -3.02 9.82
C ILE A 239 -9.97 -2.34 11.02
N ALA A 240 -8.67 -2.57 11.18
CA ALA A 240 -7.85 -1.97 12.23
C ALA A 240 -7.31 -0.63 11.75
N GLY A 241 -7.36 0.39 12.61
CA GLY A 241 -6.69 1.67 12.41
C GLY A 241 -5.78 1.97 13.59
N VAL A 242 -4.55 2.38 13.34
CA VAL A 242 -3.55 2.74 14.35
C VAL A 242 -2.93 4.08 13.98
N LEU A 243 -3.13 5.07 14.84
CA LEU A 243 -2.45 6.37 14.74
C LEU A 243 -1.18 6.34 15.58
N VAL A 244 -0.04 6.56 14.93
CA VAL A 244 1.29 6.57 15.54
C VAL A 244 1.73 8.02 15.76
N GLY A 245 2.03 8.34 17.02
CA GLY A 245 2.77 9.53 17.45
C GLY A 245 3.81 9.11 18.49
N ASP A 246 3.87 9.79 19.63
CA ASP A 246 4.71 9.36 20.77
C ASP A 246 4.32 7.98 21.30
N ARG A 247 3.05 7.61 21.11
CA ARG A 247 2.48 6.29 21.40
C ARG A 247 1.62 5.85 20.23
N GLN A 248 1.45 4.54 20.08
CA GLN A 248 0.45 3.98 19.18
C GLN A 248 -0.94 4.04 19.83
N ARG A 249 -1.92 4.53 19.08
CA ARG A 249 -3.31 4.60 19.50
C ARG A 249 -4.19 3.88 18.50
N GLY A 250 -4.88 2.84 18.97
CA GLY A 250 -5.93 2.16 18.19
C GLY A 250 -7.13 3.07 17.97
N LEU A 251 -7.68 3.03 16.75
CA LEU A 251 -8.88 3.72 16.34
C LEU A 251 -10.09 2.80 16.47
N VAL A 252 -11.24 3.36 16.85
CA VAL A 252 -12.45 2.58 17.16
C VAL A 252 -13.24 2.25 15.88
N SER A 253 -13.38 0.96 15.59
CA SER A 253 -14.33 0.42 14.61
C SER A 253 -15.53 -0.20 15.33
N LEU A 254 -16.75 0.04 14.83
CA LEU A 254 -17.98 -0.55 15.35
C LEU A 254 -18.28 -1.89 14.68
N PRO A 255 -18.92 -2.85 15.36
CA PRO A 255 -19.29 -4.12 14.74
C PRO A 255 -20.37 -3.92 13.67
N GLY A 256 -20.21 -4.60 12.54
CA GLY A 256 -21.20 -4.65 11.46
C GLY A 256 -20.58 -4.93 10.09
N ILE A 257 -21.43 -5.02 9.08
CA ILE A 257 -21.07 -5.27 7.68
C ILE A 257 -21.79 -4.23 6.82
N ALA A 258 -21.02 -3.42 6.09
CA ALA A 258 -21.57 -2.47 5.14
C ALA A 258 -22.35 -3.22 4.04
N GLY A 259 -23.51 -2.69 3.60
CA GLY A 259 -24.41 -3.38 2.67
C GLY A 259 -25.43 -4.33 3.30
N HIS A 260 -25.26 -4.75 4.57
CA HIS A 260 -26.18 -5.70 5.19
C HIS A 260 -26.67 -5.28 6.57
N ARG A 261 -25.77 -5.26 7.57
CA ARG A 261 -26.15 -5.01 8.96
C ARG A 261 -25.21 -3.99 9.56
N ALA A 262 -25.70 -2.76 9.71
CA ALA A 262 -25.07 -1.72 10.51
C ALA A 262 -25.99 -1.37 11.68
N VAL A 263 -25.49 -1.52 12.91
CA VAL A 263 -26.27 -1.14 14.11
C VAL A 263 -26.25 0.38 14.30
N ALA A 264 -25.10 1.00 14.07
CA ALA A 264 -24.91 2.44 14.03
C ALA A 264 -23.62 2.76 13.26
N ILE A 265 -23.62 3.86 12.50
CA ILE A 265 -22.43 4.42 11.87
C ILE A 265 -22.09 5.71 12.60
N ARG A 266 -20.86 5.82 13.12
CA ARG A 266 -20.38 6.97 13.88
C ARG A 266 -18.93 7.26 13.54
N ALA A 267 -18.57 8.54 13.57
CA ALA A 267 -17.18 8.97 13.49
C ALA A 267 -16.67 9.35 14.88
N TYR A 268 -15.38 9.13 15.10
CA TYR A 268 -14.65 9.55 16.28
C TYR A 268 -13.52 10.49 15.87
N GLU A 269 -13.24 11.47 16.72
CA GLU A 269 -12.19 12.46 16.49
C GLU A 269 -10.96 12.14 17.35
N TYR A 270 -9.79 12.32 16.75
CA TYR A 270 -8.49 12.08 17.36
C TYR A 270 -7.56 13.26 17.05
N PRO A 271 -6.83 13.80 18.04
CA PRO A 271 -5.81 14.80 17.77
C PRO A 271 -4.65 14.19 16.97
N LEU A 272 -4.18 14.89 15.94
CA LEU A 272 -3.00 14.48 15.20
C LEU A 272 -1.72 14.82 16.00
N PRO A 273 -0.80 13.86 16.15
CA PRO A 273 0.54 14.17 16.65
C PRO A 273 1.35 15.00 15.63
N PRO A 274 2.48 15.61 16.02
CA PRO A 274 3.28 16.48 15.14
C PRO A 274 3.81 15.80 13.88
N ARG A 275 4.07 14.48 13.94
CA ARG A 275 4.51 13.65 12.81
C ARG A 275 3.54 12.48 12.67
N PRO A 276 2.32 12.72 12.18
CA PRO A 276 1.30 11.69 12.17
C PRO A 276 1.61 10.63 11.13
N LEU A 277 1.56 9.39 11.58
CA LEU A 277 1.61 8.20 10.75
C LEU A 277 0.37 7.37 11.08
N LEU A 278 -0.57 7.29 10.15
CA LEU A 278 -1.72 6.43 10.22
C LEU A 278 -1.43 5.14 9.46
N VAL A 279 -1.67 4.01 10.11
CA VAL A 279 -1.68 2.68 9.49
C VAL A 279 -3.07 2.09 9.66
N MET A 280 -3.69 1.70 8.56
CA MET A 280 -4.90 0.91 8.53
C MET A 280 -4.61 -0.45 7.90
N HIS A 281 -5.20 -1.52 8.40
CA HIS A 281 -5.06 -2.83 7.78
C HIS A 281 -6.31 -3.71 7.98
N THR A 282 -6.49 -4.66 7.06
CA THR A 282 -7.51 -5.72 7.16
C THR A 282 -7.07 -6.79 8.16
N ASP A 283 -7.95 -7.73 8.52
CA ASP A 283 -7.62 -8.81 9.45
C ASP A 283 -6.74 -9.92 8.83
N GLY A 284 -6.52 -9.84 7.51
CA GLY A 284 -5.41 -10.47 6.80
C GLY A 284 -4.02 -10.13 7.37
N LEU A 285 -3.91 -9.11 8.21
CA LEU A 285 -2.73 -8.81 9.01
C LEU A 285 -2.99 -9.02 10.50
N SER A 286 -2.00 -9.61 11.19
CA SER A 286 -1.98 -9.63 12.65
C SER A 286 -2.03 -8.21 13.20
N GLN A 287 -3.02 -7.92 14.06
CA GLN A 287 -3.11 -6.65 14.81
C GLN A 287 -1.96 -6.44 15.81
N ARG A 288 -1.16 -7.49 16.07
CA ARG A 288 0.00 -7.43 16.98
C ARG A 288 1.24 -7.03 16.21
N TRP A 289 1.51 -5.74 16.17
CA TRP A 289 2.76 -5.15 15.73
C TRP A 289 3.00 -3.86 16.50
N ASP A 290 4.26 -3.51 16.73
CA ASP A 290 4.68 -2.21 17.22
C ASP A 290 5.73 -1.66 16.27
N LEU A 291 5.62 -0.37 15.92
CA LEU A 291 6.59 0.30 15.05
C LEU A 291 7.96 0.42 15.74
N ALA A 292 8.01 0.31 17.07
CA ALA A 292 9.26 0.19 17.82
C ALA A 292 10.07 -1.05 17.42
N ASP A 293 9.41 -2.13 16.98
CA ASP A 293 10.09 -3.30 16.43
C ASP A 293 10.76 -2.98 15.08
N TYR A 294 10.46 -1.82 14.48
CA TYR A 294 10.88 -1.39 13.15
C TYR A 294 11.75 -0.11 13.14
N PRO A 295 12.98 -0.11 13.70
CA PRO A 295 13.85 1.06 13.69
C PRO A 295 14.03 1.67 12.30
N GLY A 296 13.79 2.97 12.17
CA GLY A 296 13.93 3.71 10.91
C GLY A 296 12.76 3.57 9.93
N LEU A 297 11.83 2.63 10.12
CA LEU A 297 10.72 2.41 9.19
C LEU A 297 9.77 3.61 9.12
N ALA A 298 9.50 4.27 10.24
CA ALA A 298 8.64 5.47 10.30
C ALA A 298 9.12 6.61 9.38
N GLY A 299 10.42 6.67 9.10
CA GLY A 299 11.01 7.66 8.20
C GLY A 299 10.79 7.36 6.72
N ARG A 300 10.46 6.12 6.36
CA ARG A 300 10.33 5.66 4.97
C ARG A 300 9.04 6.12 4.31
N ASP A 301 8.97 5.94 3.00
CA ASP A 301 7.76 6.19 2.23
C ASP A 301 6.62 5.24 2.68
N PRO A 302 5.36 5.71 2.72
CA PRO A 302 4.21 4.88 3.07
C PRO A 302 4.15 3.53 2.36
N LEU A 303 4.62 3.45 1.11
CA LEU A 303 4.65 2.20 0.35
C LEU A 303 5.61 1.18 0.94
N VAL A 304 6.78 1.64 1.40
CA VAL A 304 7.78 0.80 2.05
C VAL A 304 7.31 0.37 3.44
N ILE A 305 6.64 1.27 4.18
CA ILE A 305 6.00 0.95 5.46
C ILE A 305 4.93 -0.13 5.26
N ALA A 306 4.04 0.04 4.28
CA ALA A 306 3.01 -0.93 3.95
C ALA A 306 3.62 -2.29 3.55
N GLY A 307 4.69 -2.27 2.74
CA GLY A 307 5.40 -3.47 2.31
C GLY A 307 6.01 -4.25 3.47
N ALA A 308 6.64 -3.56 4.43
CA ALA A 308 7.25 -4.20 5.59
C ALA A 308 6.20 -4.86 6.49
N LEU A 309 5.09 -4.16 6.75
CA LEU A 309 4.00 -4.70 7.58
C LEU A 309 3.27 -5.86 6.88
N LEU A 310 2.99 -5.75 5.57
CA LEU A 310 2.36 -6.82 4.80
C LEU A 310 3.23 -8.09 4.77
N ARG A 311 4.54 -7.92 4.60
CA ARG A 311 5.50 -9.04 4.60
C ARG A 311 5.56 -9.73 5.95
N ASP A 312 5.70 -8.98 7.04
CA ASP A 312 5.99 -9.54 8.36
C ASP A 312 4.74 -9.99 9.12
N ARG A 313 3.59 -9.36 8.85
CA ARG A 313 2.35 -9.55 9.62
C ARG A 313 1.18 -10.07 8.78
N GLY A 314 1.29 -10.05 7.45
CA GLY A 314 0.25 -10.54 6.54
C GLY A 314 0.24 -12.05 6.41
N VAL A 315 -0.91 -12.68 6.65
CA VAL A 315 -1.09 -14.13 6.47
C VAL A 315 -1.34 -14.47 5.00
N ARG A 316 -0.92 -15.67 4.55
CA ARG A 316 -1.10 -16.14 3.17
C ARG A 316 -2.42 -16.87 2.92
N ARG A 317 -3.14 -17.19 3.99
CA ARG A 317 -4.43 -17.92 4.00
C ARG A 317 -5.65 -17.01 3.95
N ASP A 318 -5.43 -15.73 3.73
CA ASP A 318 -6.45 -14.71 3.65
C ASP A 318 -6.01 -13.60 2.69
N ASP A 319 -6.96 -12.80 2.26
CA ASP A 319 -6.68 -11.50 1.64
C ASP A 319 -5.98 -10.60 2.66
N ALA A 320 -5.07 -9.74 2.20
CA ALA A 320 -4.31 -8.88 3.11
C ALA A 320 -4.10 -7.48 2.54
N GLY A 321 -4.57 -6.47 3.26
CA GLY A 321 -4.59 -5.08 2.85
C GLY A 321 -3.97 -4.17 3.92
N VAL A 322 -3.09 -3.27 3.49
CA VAL A 322 -2.46 -2.24 4.33
C VAL A 322 -2.55 -0.90 3.64
N LEU A 323 -2.92 0.14 4.37
CA LEU A 323 -2.97 1.51 3.89
C LEU A 323 -2.28 2.43 4.89
N VAL A 324 -1.31 3.20 4.41
CA VAL A 324 -0.47 4.06 5.23
C VAL A 324 -0.59 5.50 4.75
N ALA A 325 -0.76 6.42 5.69
CA ALA A 325 -0.76 7.86 5.43
C ALA A 325 0.18 8.58 6.41
N LYS A 326 1.05 9.45 5.89
CA LYS A 326 1.92 10.31 6.70
C LYS A 326 2.10 11.69 6.05
N VAL A 327 2.55 12.66 6.83
CA VAL A 327 2.92 13.99 6.29
C VAL A 327 4.18 13.88 5.45
N ALA A 328 4.23 14.60 4.33
CA ALA A 328 5.44 14.73 3.53
C ALA A 328 6.57 15.33 4.40
N SER A 329 7.70 14.63 4.46
CA SER A 329 8.91 15.05 5.18
C SER A 329 9.83 15.87 4.30
#